data_AF-A0A257YYC9-F1
#
_entry.id   AF-A0A257YYC9-F1
#
_cell.length_a   1.000
_cell.length_b   1.000
_cell.length_c   1.000
_cell.angle_alpha   90.00
_cell.angle_beta   90.00
_cell.angle_gamma   90.00
#
_symmetry.space_group_name_H-M   'P 1'
#
loop_
_entity.id
_entity.type
_entity.pdbx_description
1 polymer ?
#
loop_
_entity_poly.entity_id
_entity_poly.type
_entity_poly.pdbx_seq_one_letter_code
_entity_poly.pdbx_strand_id
1 'polypeptide(L)'
;MIVSAIVSGLSLGAMYGLIALGYHVTYAVSNTVNFAQGSSVMLGAVLCYSLWVTAGLPLPLALVGVLLLAALFGLAVERFLVRPFASRGSNAWLMATVAGGIILDNAVMFTFGKEPRALPSLLATKPVNL
;
A
#
# COMPACT_ATOMS: atom_id res chain seq x y z
N MET A 1 -12.25 -27.75 4.51
CA MET A 1 -10.80 -27.60 4.21
C MET A 1 -10.54 -27.09 2.79
N ILE A 2 -10.95 -27.79 1.73
CA ILE A 2 -10.64 -27.40 0.33
C ILE A 2 -11.27 -26.05 -0.06
N VAL A 3 -12.56 -25.83 0.24
CA VAL A 3 -13.26 -24.57 -0.10
C VAL A 3 -12.56 -23.35 0.53
N SER A 4 -12.16 -23.46 1.80
CA SER A 4 -11.42 -22.39 2.50
C SER A 4 -10.06 -22.10 1.86
N ALA A 5 -9.35 -23.14 1.40
CA ALA A 5 -8.07 -22.98 0.72
C ALA A 5 -8.23 -22.27 -0.63
N ILE A 6 -9.28 -22.61 -1.38
CA ILE A 6 -9.60 -21.95 -2.66
C ILE A 6 -9.94 -20.46 -2.44
N VAL A 7 -10.83 -20.14 -1.48
CA VAL A 7 -11.21 -18.75 -1.19
C VAL A 7 -10.02 -17.93 -0.71
N SER A 8 -9.17 -18.50 0.16
CA SER A 8 -7.97 -17.83 0.64
C SER A 8 -6.96 -17.62 -0.48
N GLY A 9 -6.74 -18.63 -1.34
CA GLY A 9 -5.86 -18.54 -2.49
C GLY A 9 -6.33 -17.50 -3.51
N LEU A 10 -7.63 -17.43 -3.79
CA LEU A 10 -8.21 -16.43 -4.69
C LEU A 10 -8.06 -15.01 -4.10
N SER A 11 -8.28 -14.85 -2.80
CA SER A 11 -8.11 -13.56 -2.11
C SER A 11 -6.66 -13.08 -2.19
N LEU A 12 -5.71 -13.97 -1.88
CA LEU A 12 -4.27 -13.68 -1.93
C LEU A 12 -3.81 -13.38 -3.37
N GLY A 13 -4.29 -14.16 -4.34
CA GLY A 13 -4.03 -13.96 -5.76
C GLY A 13 -4.58 -12.63 -6.28
N ALA A 14 -5.79 -12.25 -5.87
CA ALA A 14 -6.36 -10.95 -6.20
C ALA A 14 -5.54 -9.79 -5.61
N MET A 15 -5.07 -9.91 -4.36
CA MET A 15 -4.18 -8.91 -3.76
C MET A 15 -2.87 -8.76 -4.53
N TYR A 16 -2.17 -9.86 -4.83
CA TYR A 16 -0.93 -9.81 -5.60
C TYR A 16 -1.16 -9.35 -7.06
N GLY A 17 -2.29 -9.72 -7.66
CA GLY A 17 -2.69 -9.24 -8.98
C GLY A 17 -2.87 -7.73 -9.02
N LEU A 18 -3.52 -7.14 -8.01
CA LEU A 18 -3.66 -5.69 -7.88
C LEU A 18 -2.32 -4.99 -7.64
N ILE A 19 -1.42 -5.59 -6.83
CA ILE A 19 -0.07 -5.05 -6.62
C ILE A 19 0.72 -5.05 -7.94
N ALA A 20 0.66 -6.16 -8.69
CA ALA A 20 1.31 -6.26 -10.00
C ALA A 20 0.75 -5.24 -11.01
N LEU A 21 -0.58 -5.06 -11.03
CA LEU A 21 -1.22 -4.03 -11.84
C LEU A 21 -0.74 -2.62 -11.46
N GLY A 22 -0.61 -2.32 -10.16
CA GLY A 22 -0.07 -1.04 -9.67
C GLY A 22 1.35 -0.78 -10.16
N TYR A 23 2.23 -1.79 -10.06
CA TYR A 23 3.57 -1.71 -10.65
C TYR A 23 3.51 -1.46 -12.16
N HIS A 24 2.68 -2.21 -12.89
CA HIS A 24 2.55 -2.07 -14.34
C HIS A 24 2.07 -0.67 -14.75
N VAL A 25 1.06 -0.11 -14.09
CA VAL A 25 0.54 1.23 -14.39
C VAL A 25 1.62 2.29 -14.20
N THR A 26 2.38 2.22 -13.11
CA THR A 26 3.49 3.17 -12.90
C THR A 26 4.57 3.03 -13.98
N TYR A 27 4.98 1.80 -14.28
CA TYR A 27 5.98 1.53 -15.31
C TYR A 27 5.52 1.94 -16.71
N ALA A 28 4.26 1.72 -17.06
CA ALA A 28 3.71 2.05 -18.37
C ALA A 28 3.79 3.56 -18.68
N VAL A 29 3.69 4.40 -17.65
CA VAL A 29 3.75 5.86 -17.81
C VAL A 29 5.18 6.38 -17.66
N SER A 30 5.98 5.82 -16.76
CA SER A 30 7.34 6.33 -16.47
C SER A 30 8.48 5.57 -17.15
N ASN A 31 8.21 4.45 -17.83
CA ASN A 31 9.18 3.49 -18.35
C ASN A 31 10.23 3.02 -17.33
N THR A 32 9.88 3.09 -16.05
CA THR A 32 10.81 2.90 -14.94
C THR A 32 10.09 2.38 -13.71
N VAL A 33 10.80 1.63 -12.87
CA VAL A 33 10.20 0.98 -11.70
C VAL A 33 10.37 1.88 -10.47
N ASN A 34 9.26 2.16 -9.79
CA ASN A 34 9.31 2.77 -8.45
C ASN A 34 9.68 1.69 -7.42
N PHE A 35 10.86 1.82 -6.81
CA PHE A 35 11.34 0.85 -5.80
C PHE A 35 10.64 0.99 -4.44
N ALA A 36 9.94 2.10 -4.18
CA ALA A 36 9.15 2.32 -2.97
C ALA A 36 7.72 1.77 -3.05
N GLN A 37 7.39 0.99 -4.08
CA GLN A 37 6.03 0.45 -4.21
C GLN A 37 5.65 -0.44 -3.02
N GLY A 38 6.53 -1.32 -2.56
CA GLY A 38 6.29 -2.14 -1.36
C GLY A 38 5.90 -1.28 -0.15
N SER A 39 6.66 -0.22 0.12
CA SER A 39 6.38 0.74 1.19
C SER A 39 5.05 1.51 0.97
N SER A 40 4.69 1.78 -0.28
CA SER A 40 3.42 2.42 -0.64
C SER A 40 2.21 1.50 -0.37
N VAL A 41 2.34 0.21 -0.68
CA VAL A 41 1.32 -0.81 -0.35
C VAL A 41 1.18 -0.95 1.17
N MET A 42 2.31 -1.00 1.89
CA MET A 42 2.32 -1.01 3.36
C MET A 42 1.57 0.21 3.91
N LEU A 43 1.87 1.41 3.41
CA LEU A 43 1.21 2.64 3.85
C LEU A 43 -0.31 2.57 3.66
N GLY A 44 -0.78 2.05 2.52
CA GLY A 44 -2.21 1.84 2.29
C GLY A 44 -2.87 0.96 3.35
N ALA A 45 -2.22 -0.15 3.71
CA ALA A 45 -2.70 -1.04 4.77
C ALA A 45 -2.71 -0.36 6.15
N VAL A 46 -1.64 0.36 6.49
CA VAL A 46 -1.51 1.09 7.77
C VAL A 46 -2.56 2.20 7.89
N LEU A 47 -2.77 2.99 6.83
CA LEU A 47 -3.79 4.03 6.81
C LEU A 47 -5.19 3.43 6.96
N CYS A 48 -5.46 2.30 6.29
CA CYS A 48 -6.74 1.60 6.41
C CYS A 48 -6.97 1.12 7.85
N TYR A 49 -5.97 0.49 8.46
CA TYR A 49 -6.04 0.06 9.86
C TYR A 49 -6.23 1.26 10.81
N SER A 50 -5.52 2.36 10.57
CA SER A 50 -5.60 3.56 11.39
C SER A 50 -7.00 4.17 11.37
N LEU A 51 -7.56 4.36 10.17
CA LEU A 51 -8.86 4.99 10.00
C LEU A 51 -10.01 4.08 10.44
N TRP A 52 -9.97 2.82 10.04
CA TRP A 52 -11.07 1.90 10.32
C TRP A 52 -11.02 1.33 11.74
N VAL A 53 -9.87 0.79 12.16
CA VAL A 53 -9.75 0.06 13.43
C VAL A 53 -9.42 1.00 14.58
N THR A 54 -8.44 1.89 14.41
CA THR A 54 -7.96 2.74 15.51
C THR A 54 -8.89 3.94 15.74
N ALA A 55 -9.32 4.61 14.67
CA ALA A 55 -10.21 5.76 14.74
C ALA A 55 -11.71 5.39 14.65
N GLY A 56 -12.04 4.13 14.34
CA GLY A 56 -13.41 3.63 14.34
C GLY A 56 -14.31 4.18 13.22
N LEU A 57 -13.74 4.74 12.13
CA LEU A 57 -14.55 5.24 11.03
C LEU A 57 -15.27 4.08 10.31
N PRO A 58 -16.49 4.30 9.79
CA PRO A 58 -17.15 3.29 8.97
C PRO A 58 -16.30 2.98 7.73
N LEU A 59 -16.24 1.70 7.35
CA LEU A 59 -15.36 1.20 6.30
C LEU A 59 -15.43 2.01 4.98
N PRO A 60 -16.61 2.40 4.44
CA PRO A 60 -16.64 3.17 3.21
C PRO A 60 -15.92 4.52 3.32
N LEU A 61 -16.07 5.18 4.49
CA LEU A 61 -15.43 6.47 4.74
C LEU A 61 -13.92 6.29 4.97
N ALA A 62 -13.52 5.22 5.66
CA ALA A 62 -12.11 4.86 5.80
C ALA A 62 -11.47 4.58 4.43
N LEU A 63 -12.11 3.83 3.54
CA LEU A 63 -11.61 3.56 2.19
C LEU A 63 -11.42 4.83 1.36
N VAL A 64 -12.41 5.73 1.36
CA VAL A 64 -12.28 7.02 0.67
C VAL A 64 -11.12 7.83 1.28
N GLY A 65 -11.01 7.87 2.61
CA GLY A 65 -9.90 8.52 3.31
C GLY A 65 -8.54 7.94 2.91
N VAL A 66 -8.41 6.62 2.85
CA VAL A 66 -7.17 5.94 2.42
C VAL A 66 -6.82 6.31 0.99
N LEU A 67 -7.77 6.29 0.06
CA LEU A 67 -7.53 6.65 -1.34
C LEU A 67 -7.05 8.10 -1.48
N LEU A 68 -7.68 9.03 -0.75
CA LEU A 68 -7.28 10.45 -0.74
C LEU A 68 -5.86 10.63 -0.17
N LEU A 69 -5.57 9.99 0.97
CA LEU A 69 -4.25 10.08 1.60
C LEU A 69 -3.16 9.41 0.75
N ALA A 70 -3.46 8.28 0.11
CA ALA A 70 -2.54 7.62 -0.81
C ALA A 70 -2.27 8.46 -2.06
N ALA A 71 -3.29 9.14 -2.60
CA ALA A 71 -3.12 10.09 -3.71
C ALA A 71 -2.23 11.28 -3.30
N LEU A 72 -2.47 11.86 -2.12
CA LEU A 72 -1.64 12.93 -1.58
C LEU A 72 -0.18 12.47 -1.35
N PHE A 73 0.01 11.26 -0.84
CA PHE A 73 1.34 10.67 -0.70
C PHE A 73 2.03 10.49 -2.06
N GLY A 74 1.31 9.99 -3.07
CA GLY A 74 1.83 9.87 -4.44
C GLY A 74 2.28 11.21 -5.02
N LEU A 75 1.47 12.27 -4.83
CA LEU A 75 1.83 13.63 -5.23
C LEU A 75 3.06 14.15 -4.47
N ALA A 76 3.19 13.85 -3.18
CA ALA A 76 4.37 14.21 -2.41
C ALA A 76 5.63 13.49 -2.91
N VAL A 77 5.55 12.18 -3.18
CA VAL A 77 6.64 11.39 -3.76
C VAL A 77 7.04 11.97 -5.12
N GLU A 78 6.08 12.25 -6.00
CA GLU A 78 6.35 12.87 -7.29
C GLU A 78 7.05 14.23 -7.12
N ARG A 79 6.51 15.10 -6.27
CA ARG A 79 7.02 16.46 -6.08
C ARG A 79 8.42 16.52 -5.45
N PHE A 80 8.68 15.70 -4.45
CA PHE A 80 9.88 15.78 -3.62
C PHE A 80 10.97 14.77 -3.98
N LEU A 81 10.59 13.56 -4.42
CA LEU A 81 11.55 12.48 -4.69
C LEU A 81 11.81 12.28 -6.18
N VAL A 82 10.81 12.55 -7.05
CA VAL A 82 10.92 12.26 -8.49
C VAL A 82 11.25 13.52 -9.30
N ARG A 83 10.37 14.51 -9.29
CA ARG A 83 10.44 15.73 -10.11
C ARG A 83 11.77 16.48 -10.02
N PRO A 84 12.45 16.61 -8.85
CA PRO A 84 13.72 17.34 -8.77
C PRO A 84 14.87 16.71 -9.56
N PHE A 85 14.90 15.38 -9.70
CA PHE A 85 15.95 14.68 -10.43
C PHE A 85 15.52 14.39 -11.88
N ALA A 86 14.26 14.00 -12.08
CA ALA A 86 13.70 13.73 -13.40
C ALA A 86 13.74 14.98 -14.30
N SER A 87 13.44 16.17 -13.75
CA SER A 87 13.52 17.44 -14.50
C SER A 87 14.94 17.81 -14.96
N ARG A 88 15.97 17.18 -14.37
CA ARG A 88 17.38 17.35 -14.73
C ARG A 88 17.90 16.21 -15.62
N GLY A 89 17.03 15.31 -16.08
CA GLY A 89 17.41 14.13 -16.87
C GLY A 89 18.20 13.08 -16.08
N SER A 90 18.18 13.13 -14.75
CA SER A 90 18.94 12.22 -13.89
C SER A 90 18.06 11.07 -13.38
N ASN A 91 18.57 9.84 -13.47
CA ASN A 91 17.94 8.65 -12.89
C ASN A 91 18.11 8.54 -11.37
N ALA A 92 18.71 9.54 -10.72
CA ALA A 92 18.92 9.56 -9.27
C ALA A 92 17.60 9.54 -8.46
N TRP A 93 16.46 9.86 -9.07
CA TRP A 93 15.16 9.71 -8.41
C TRP A 93 14.86 8.26 -7.99
N LEU A 94 15.42 7.25 -8.68
CA LEU A 94 15.27 5.85 -8.28
C LEU A 94 15.82 5.64 -6.86
N MET A 95 17.03 6.11 -6.61
CA MET A 95 17.66 6.04 -5.27
C MET A 95 16.91 6.91 -4.25
N ALA A 96 16.38 8.07 -4.68
CA ALA A 96 15.55 8.91 -3.82
C ALA A 96 14.27 8.20 -3.37
N THR A 97 13.61 7.44 -4.27
CA THR A 97 12.44 6.63 -3.90
C THR A 97 12.80 5.50 -2.94
N VAL A 98 13.93 4.80 -3.13
CA VAL A 98 14.41 3.79 -2.17
C VAL A 98 14.61 4.40 -0.79
N ALA A 99 15.33 5.53 -0.71
CA ALA A 99 15.57 6.21 0.56
C ALA A 99 14.25 6.68 1.21
N GLY A 100 13.33 7.24 0.41
CA GLY A 100 12.01 7.64 0.89
C GLY A 100 11.18 6.48 1.42
N GLY A 101 11.22 5.32 0.75
CA GLY A 101 10.57 4.09 1.21
C GLY A 101 11.13 3.61 2.54
N ILE A 102 12.46 3.56 2.69
CA ILE A 102 13.11 3.18 3.94
C ILE A 102 12.73 4.13 5.08
N ILE A 103 12.70 5.45 4.82
CA ILE A 103 12.27 6.45 5.83
C ILE A 103 10.82 6.19 6.24
N LEU A 104 9.93 5.93 5.27
CA LEU A 104 8.53 5.65 5.53
C LEU A 104 8.35 4.38 6.36
N ASP A 105 9.03 3.29 5.98
CA ASP A 105 8.97 2.01 6.67
C ASP A 105 9.44 2.15 8.12
N ASN A 106 10.52 2.91 8.36
CA ASN A 106 11.02 3.18 9.71
C ASN A 106 10.08 4.10 10.51
N ALA A 107 9.48 5.12 9.88
CA ALA A 107 8.51 5.99 10.54
C ALA A 107 7.26 5.22 10.99
N VAL A 108 6.76 4.33 10.12
CA VAL A 108 5.67 3.41 10.46
C VAL A 108 6.11 2.45 11.56
N MET A 109 7.30 1.85 11.47
CA MET A 109 7.81 0.94 12.50
C MET A 109 7.95 1.61 13.87
N PHE A 110 8.34 2.89 13.93
CA PHE A 110 8.43 3.63 15.18
C PHE A 110 7.06 3.91 15.82
N THR A 111 6.01 4.08 15.00
CA THR A 111 4.66 4.42 15.47
C THR A 111 3.78 3.19 15.71
N PHE A 112 3.87 2.16 14.86
CA PHE A 112 3.07 0.93 14.91
C PHE A 112 3.80 -0.24 15.59
N GLY A 113 5.12 -0.15 15.77
CA GLY A 113 5.94 -1.27 16.20
C GLY A 113 6.22 -2.26 15.07
N LYS A 114 6.79 -3.41 15.42
CA LYS A 114 7.18 -4.48 14.48
C LYS A 114 6.14 -5.59 14.37
N GLU A 115 5.15 -5.60 15.25
CA GLU A 115 4.15 -6.66 15.32
C GLU A 115 3.15 -6.54 14.15
N PRO A 116 2.98 -7.61 13.35
CA PRO A 116 1.97 -7.63 12.29
C PRO A 116 0.57 -7.44 12.86
N ARG A 117 -0.21 -6.54 12.28
CA ARG A 117 -1.61 -6.30 12.66
C ARG A 117 -2.54 -6.74 11.55
N ALA A 118 -3.43 -7.68 11.84
CA ALA A 118 -4.44 -8.12 10.90
C ALA A 118 -5.63 -7.14 10.87
N LEU A 119 -6.15 -6.88 9.68
CA LEU A 119 -7.44 -6.21 9.53
C LEU A 119 -8.57 -7.20 9.88
N PRO A 120 -9.61 -6.77 10.61
CA PRO A 120 -10.79 -7.61 10.85
C PRO A 120 -11.39 -8.09 9.53
N SER A 121 -11.79 -9.37 9.47
CA SER A 121 -12.44 -9.91 8.27
C SER A 121 -13.92 -9.55 8.27
N LEU A 122 -14.38 -8.91 7.19
CA LEU A 122 -15.79 -8.59 6.99
C LEU A 122 -16.60 -9.82 6.53
N LEU A 123 -15.96 -10.69 5.73
CA LEU A 123 -16.60 -11.85 5.11
C LEU A 123 -16.51 -13.10 5.99
N ALA A 124 -15.50 -13.21 6.86
CA ALA A 124 -15.28 -14.40 7.71
C ALA A 124 -15.81 -14.21 9.14
N THR A 125 -16.96 -13.54 9.30
CA THR A 125 -17.59 -13.31 10.62
C THR A 125 -18.27 -14.56 11.19
N LYS A 126 -18.55 -15.57 10.35
CA LYS A 126 -19.06 -16.87 10.79
C LYS A 126 -18.26 -18.00 10.14
N PRO A 127 -17.83 -19.03 10.90
CA PRO A 127 -17.23 -20.22 10.30
C PRO A 127 -18.23 -20.84 9.33
N VAL A 128 -17.76 -21.19 8.12
CA VAL A 128 -18.55 -21.93 7.14
C VAL A 128 -18.68 -23.36 7.66
N ASN A 129 -19.72 -23.60 8.46
CA ASN A 129 -20.15 -24.95 8.82
C ASN A 129 -20.80 -25.56 7.59
N LEU A 130 -20.13 -26.53 6.97
CA LEU A 130 -20.72 -27.47 6.01
C LEU A 130 -21.20 -28.69 6.78
#